data_AF-A0A2E5JX52-F1
#
_entry.id   AF-A0A2E5JX52-F1
#
_cell.length_a   1.000
_cell.length_b   1.000
_cell.length_c   1.000
_cell.angle_alpha   90.00
_cell.angle_beta   90.00
_cell.angle_gamma   90.00
#
_symmetry.space_group_name_H-M   'P 1'
#
loop_
_entity.id
_entity.type
_entity.pdbx_description
1 polymer ?
#
loop_
_entity_poly.entity_id
_entity_poly.type
_entity_poly.pdbx_seq_one_letter_code
_entity_poly.pdbx_strand_id
1 'polypeptide(L)'
;MPNPPVHTFFALKLIGELNDPVLNEFSAQMILGSTAPDIRAITNMNRDQTHFAPLSSEKIDEGVKSLFASQPNFLPLRSVPEPTQAFIVGYMSHLIMDQIWISKMYRRFFSNSDLFPNQVTANVMDRALQMCMDQEANPYAEETLTLLENSEKDIDIPFIPKESLETWREWMQNRFSRGFSWDRLNFMAQRRQDDDSKVSAESVATEFLNSLPDSLNKLYAIIPWDHVEEYQNFTMEESKRIIKEYLEI
;
A
#
# COMPACT_ATOMS: atom_id res chain seq x y z
N MET A 1 3.81 -6.52 0.65
CA MET A 1 3.31 -5.17 0.96
C MET A 1 2.02 -5.05 0.20
N PRO A 2 0.95 -4.57 0.83
CA PRO A 2 -0.36 -4.48 0.22
C PRO A 2 -0.30 -3.74 -1.12
N ASN A 3 -1.28 -3.99 -1.96
CA ASN A 3 -1.32 -3.36 -3.27
C ASN A 3 -2.06 -2.02 -3.22
N PRO A 4 -1.89 -1.17 -4.26
CA PRO A 4 -2.59 0.10 -4.35
C PRO A 4 -4.10 0.10 -4.07
N PRO A 5 -4.92 -0.90 -4.48
CA PRO A 5 -6.34 -0.93 -4.12
C PRO A 5 -6.60 -0.93 -2.62
N VAL A 6 -5.77 -1.63 -1.84
CA VAL A 6 -5.89 -1.66 -0.38
C VAL A 6 -5.46 -0.32 0.20
N HIS A 7 -4.42 0.32 -0.34
CA HIS A 7 -3.98 1.64 0.15
C HIS A 7 -5.06 2.72 -0.05
N THR A 8 -5.70 2.76 -1.22
CA THR A 8 -6.76 3.74 -1.48
C THR A 8 -8.00 3.47 -0.65
N PHE A 9 -8.39 2.20 -0.49
CA PHE A 9 -9.46 1.79 0.42
C PHE A 9 -9.22 2.25 1.86
N PHE A 10 -8.00 2.07 2.37
CA PHE A 10 -7.62 2.53 3.70
C PHE A 10 -7.65 4.05 3.81
N ALA A 11 -7.14 4.76 2.81
CA ALA A 11 -7.16 6.22 2.78
C ALA A 11 -8.61 6.77 2.77
N LEU A 12 -9.53 6.18 2.00
CA LEU A 12 -10.95 6.56 2.02
C LEU A 12 -11.57 6.43 3.41
N LYS A 13 -11.35 5.30 4.07
CA LYS A 13 -11.82 5.09 5.46
C LYS A 13 -11.22 6.11 6.41
N LEU A 14 -9.92 6.38 6.27
CA LEU A 14 -9.18 7.27 7.15
C LEU A 14 -9.66 8.74 7.03
N ILE A 15 -10.05 9.19 5.84
CA ILE A 15 -10.66 10.52 5.64
C ILE A 15 -11.91 10.65 6.51
N GLY A 16 -12.81 9.65 6.47
CA GLY A 16 -14.03 9.65 7.26
C GLY A 16 -13.79 9.59 8.77
N GLU A 17 -12.81 8.80 9.21
CA GLU A 17 -12.46 8.64 10.64
C GLU A 17 -11.76 9.87 11.24
N LEU A 18 -10.90 10.54 10.46
CA LEU A 18 -10.24 11.77 10.91
C LEU A 18 -11.22 12.95 10.92
N ASN A 19 -12.18 12.96 9.99
CA ASN A 19 -13.20 14.01 9.84
C ASN A 19 -12.59 15.42 9.81
N ASP A 20 -11.42 15.56 9.19
CA ASP A 20 -10.72 16.83 9.06
C ASP A 20 -11.22 17.58 7.81
N PRO A 21 -11.56 18.88 7.89
CA PRO A 21 -12.10 19.63 6.75
C PRO A 21 -11.18 19.64 5.52
N VAL A 22 -9.87 19.78 5.73
CA VAL A 22 -8.89 19.81 4.63
C VAL A 22 -8.80 18.44 3.97
N LEU A 23 -8.76 17.36 4.75
CA LEU A 23 -8.69 16.01 4.19
C LEU A 23 -9.97 15.61 3.43
N ASN A 24 -11.14 16.09 3.87
CA ASN A 24 -12.39 15.88 3.16
C ASN A 24 -12.42 16.65 1.83
N GLU A 25 -12.01 17.92 1.82
CA GLU A 25 -11.98 18.77 0.63
C GLU A 25 -10.95 18.27 -0.39
N PHE A 26 -9.76 17.88 0.06
CA PHE A 26 -8.63 17.44 -0.79
C PHE A 26 -8.45 15.92 -0.78
N SER A 27 -9.56 15.19 -0.73
CA SER A 27 -9.59 13.71 -0.74
C SER A 27 -8.87 13.12 -1.95
N ALA A 28 -9.00 13.73 -3.13
CA ALA A 28 -8.29 13.33 -4.35
C ALA A 28 -6.76 13.28 -4.15
N GLN A 29 -6.17 14.33 -3.59
CA GLN A 29 -4.74 14.43 -3.31
C GLN A 29 -4.30 13.41 -2.26
N MET A 30 -5.12 13.19 -1.22
CA MET A 30 -4.84 12.16 -0.22
C MET A 30 -4.84 10.75 -0.84
N ILE A 31 -5.78 10.46 -1.74
CA ILE A 31 -5.83 9.18 -2.47
C ILE A 31 -4.57 8.98 -3.33
N LEU A 32 -4.16 10.00 -4.09
CA LEU A 32 -2.90 9.91 -4.85
C LEU A 32 -1.70 9.69 -3.91
N GLY A 33 -1.63 10.45 -2.82
CA GLY A 33 -0.60 10.33 -1.79
C GLY A 33 -0.48 8.92 -1.20
N SER A 34 -1.61 8.25 -0.95
CA SER A 34 -1.66 6.88 -0.41
C SER A 34 -1.03 5.81 -1.31
N THR A 35 -0.75 6.13 -2.56
CA THR A 35 -0.11 5.20 -3.51
C THR A 35 1.22 5.71 -4.04
N ALA A 36 1.52 7.00 -3.87
CA ALA A 36 2.70 7.64 -4.44
C ALA A 36 4.06 7.01 -4.03
N PRO A 37 4.25 6.40 -2.84
CA PRO A 37 5.52 5.71 -2.56
C PRO A 37 5.85 4.58 -3.53
N ASP A 38 4.84 3.94 -4.13
CA ASP A 38 4.97 2.87 -5.11
C ASP A 38 5.31 3.34 -6.53
N ILE A 39 5.43 4.66 -6.75
CA ILE A 39 5.79 5.27 -8.04
C ILE A 39 7.07 4.72 -8.65
N ARG A 40 7.95 4.17 -7.82
CA ARG A 40 9.15 3.45 -8.24
C ARG A 40 8.88 2.31 -9.23
N ALA A 41 7.66 1.78 -9.28
CA ALA A 41 7.25 0.78 -10.25
C ALA A 41 7.31 1.28 -11.70
N ILE A 42 7.29 2.60 -11.93
CA ILE A 42 7.41 3.24 -13.24
C ILE A 42 8.67 4.11 -13.38
N THR A 43 9.27 4.58 -12.28
CA THR A 43 10.45 5.47 -12.31
C THR A 43 11.79 4.78 -12.05
N ASN A 44 11.79 3.50 -11.61
CA ASN A 44 12.98 2.79 -11.14
C ASN A 44 13.70 3.44 -9.94
N MET A 45 13.05 4.37 -9.22
CA MET A 45 13.60 4.95 -8.00
C MET A 45 13.93 3.89 -6.94
N ASN A 46 14.93 4.16 -6.12
CA ASN A 46 15.25 3.28 -5.00
C ASN A 46 14.14 3.37 -3.95
N ARG A 47 13.87 2.26 -3.25
CA ARG A 47 12.77 2.19 -2.28
C ARG A 47 12.98 3.15 -1.12
N ASP A 48 14.21 3.31 -0.65
CA ASP A 48 14.57 4.24 0.43
C ASP A 48 14.24 5.70 0.10
N GLN A 49 14.31 6.09 -1.18
CA GLN A 49 13.96 7.43 -1.64
C GLN A 49 12.45 7.74 -1.57
N THR A 50 11.60 6.72 -1.63
CA THR A 50 10.13 6.90 -1.62
C THR A 50 9.45 6.33 -0.38
N HIS A 51 10.11 5.44 0.37
CA HIS A 51 9.54 4.87 1.60
C HIS A 51 10.20 5.39 2.86
N PHE A 52 11.31 6.14 2.74
CA PHE A 52 12.04 6.78 3.84
C PHE A 52 12.49 5.82 4.97
N ALA A 53 12.40 4.51 4.77
CA ALA A 53 12.81 3.51 5.74
C ALA A 53 13.32 2.24 5.03
N PRO A 54 14.36 1.58 5.58
CA PRO A 54 14.83 0.30 5.06
C PRO A 54 13.82 -0.82 5.37
N LEU A 55 13.82 -1.89 4.56
CA LEU A 55 12.99 -3.08 4.79
C LEU A 55 13.33 -3.80 6.11
N SER A 56 14.51 -3.56 6.68
CA SER A 56 14.94 -4.07 7.98
C SER A 56 14.36 -3.30 9.17
N SER A 57 13.69 -2.16 8.94
CA SER A 57 13.09 -1.37 10.01
C SER A 57 12.08 -2.20 10.82
N GLU A 58 12.14 -2.06 12.15
CA GLU A 58 11.21 -2.70 13.09
C GLU A 58 10.17 -1.73 13.64
N LYS A 59 10.38 -0.42 13.45
CA LYS A 59 9.51 0.63 13.97
C LYS A 59 8.44 0.99 12.94
N ILE A 60 7.19 0.99 13.37
CA ILE A 60 6.02 1.24 12.51
C ILE A 60 5.92 2.67 11.97
N ASP A 61 6.67 3.61 12.54
CA ASP A 61 6.63 5.04 12.20
C ASP A 61 7.97 5.58 11.67
N GLU A 62 8.95 4.70 11.42
CA GLU A 62 10.28 5.13 10.95
C GLU A 62 10.21 5.80 9.58
N GLY A 63 9.36 5.32 8.66
CA GLY A 63 9.19 5.96 7.35
C GLY A 63 8.64 7.38 7.50
N VAL A 64 7.62 7.56 8.34
CA VAL A 64 7.02 8.87 8.61
C VAL A 64 8.02 9.82 9.27
N LYS A 65 8.73 9.36 10.30
CA LYS A 65 9.76 10.17 10.99
C LYS A 65 10.86 10.60 10.04
N SER A 66 11.35 9.69 9.21
CA SER A 66 12.42 9.96 8.24
C SER A 66 11.95 10.88 7.11
N LEU A 67 10.70 10.77 6.66
CA LEU A 67 10.08 11.73 5.73
C LEU A 67 10.22 13.15 6.28
N PHE A 68 9.72 13.41 7.48
CA PHE A 68 9.79 14.74 8.09
C PHE A 68 11.19 15.17 8.50
N ALA A 69 12.07 14.23 8.87
CA ALA A 69 13.48 14.54 9.12
C ALA A 69 14.20 15.00 7.84
N SER A 70 13.85 14.42 6.68
CA SER A 70 14.41 14.80 5.38
C SER A 70 13.74 16.03 4.75
N GLN A 71 12.48 16.31 5.14
CA GLN A 71 11.66 17.40 4.64
C GLN A 71 11.11 18.25 5.79
N PRO A 72 11.97 18.93 6.58
CA PRO A 72 11.55 19.66 7.77
C PRO A 72 10.60 20.83 7.46
N ASN A 73 10.61 21.34 6.22
CA ASN A 73 9.73 22.42 5.77
C ASN A 73 8.25 22.02 5.71
N PHE A 74 7.92 20.73 5.83
CA PHE A 74 6.54 20.28 5.99
C PHE A 74 6.04 20.35 7.43
N LEU A 75 6.84 20.84 8.38
CA LEU A 75 6.42 21.06 9.75
C LEU A 75 6.34 22.55 10.08
N PRO A 76 5.25 23.00 10.75
CA PRO A 76 4.06 22.22 11.08
C PRO A 76 3.23 21.90 9.82
N LEU A 77 2.62 20.71 9.78
CA LEU A 77 1.91 20.22 8.59
C LEU A 77 0.75 21.13 8.16
N ARG A 78 0.14 21.81 9.13
CA ARG A 78 -0.93 22.81 8.92
C ARG A 78 -0.48 24.10 8.23
N SER A 79 0.83 24.34 8.11
CA SER A 79 1.37 25.50 7.38
C SER A 79 1.71 25.18 5.92
N VAL A 80 1.57 23.92 5.51
CA VAL A 80 1.73 23.48 4.13
C VAL A 80 0.44 23.78 3.36
N PRO A 81 0.49 24.11 2.05
CA PRO A 81 -0.72 24.24 1.23
C PRO A 81 -1.63 23.02 1.35
N GLU A 82 -2.93 23.25 1.50
CA GLU A 82 -3.94 22.23 1.80
C GLU A 82 -3.94 21.00 0.86
N PRO A 83 -3.80 21.13 -0.49
CA PRO A 83 -3.66 19.97 -1.37
C PRO A 83 -2.43 19.12 -1.04
N THR A 84 -1.30 19.77 -0.77
CA THR A 84 -0.04 19.11 -0.39
C THR A 84 -0.15 18.49 1.02
N GLN A 85 -0.84 19.14 1.95
CA GLN A 85 -1.12 18.59 3.28
C GLN A 85 -1.88 17.25 3.14
N ALA A 86 -2.97 17.23 2.38
CA ALA A 86 -3.76 16.02 2.18
C ALA A 86 -2.95 14.92 1.48
N PHE A 87 -2.15 15.28 0.46
CA PHE A 87 -1.21 14.36 -0.17
C PHE A 87 -0.23 13.75 0.83
N ILE A 88 0.39 14.56 1.70
CA ILE A 88 1.35 14.08 2.71
C ILE A 88 0.66 13.14 3.69
N VAL A 89 -0.57 13.43 4.13
CA VAL A 89 -1.34 12.53 5.00
C VAL A 89 -1.62 11.19 4.32
N GLY A 90 -1.99 11.21 3.04
CA GLY A 90 -2.08 10.00 2.22
C GLY A 90 -0.76 9.23 2.19
N TYR A 91 0.35 9.92 1.94
CA TYR A 91 1.69 9.36 1.92
C TYR A 91 2.06 8.70 3.25
N MET A 92 1.76 9.35 4.37
CA MET A 92 1.98 8.80 5.72
C MET A 92 1.20 7.49 5.91
N SER A 93 -0.07 7.46 5.50
CA SER A 93 -0.89 6.24 5.62
C SER A 93 -0.29 5.05 4.87
N HIS A 94 0.31 5.29 3.70
CA HIS A 94 1.03 4.25 2.95
C HIS A 94 2.23 3.72 3.72
N LEU A 95 3.10 4.62 4.21
CA LEU A 95 4.33 4.24 4.91
C LEU A 95 4.01 3.39 6.15
N ILE A 96 3.03 3.82 6.95
CA ILE A 96 2.59 3.13 8.15
C ILE A 96 2.08 1.73 7.80
N MET A 97 1.18 1.65 6.81
CA MET A 97 0.57 0.40 6.38
C MET A 97 1.60 -0.63 5.90
N ASP A 98 2.58 -0.20 5.11
CA ASP A 98 3.66 -1.05 4.63
C ASP A 98 4.56 -1.58 5.75
N GLN A 99 4.94 -0.71 6.69
CA GLN A 99 5.76 -1.11 7.83
C GLN A 99 5.02 -2.08 8.76
N ILE A 100 3.73 -1.86 8.97
CA ILE A 100 2.88 -2.77 9.74
C ILE A 100 2.72 -4.10 9.01
N TRP A 101 2.51 -4.13 7.68
CA TRP A 101 2.44 -5.38 6.91
C TRP A 101 3.73 -6.19 7.07
N ILE A 102 4.89 -5.54 6.91
CA ILE A 102 6.19 -6.20 7.05
C ILE A 102 6.32 -6.83 8.44
N SER A 103 6.04 -6.08 9.50
CA SER A 103 6.27 -6.52 10.87
C SER A 103 5.23 -7.52 11.38
N LYS A 104 3.94 -7.31 11.10
CA LYS A 104 2.83 -8.08 11.66
C LYS A 104 2.36 -9.24 10.78
N MET A 105 2.52 -9.14 9.46
CA MET A 105 2.09 -10.17 8.51
C MET A 105 3.28 -10.92 7.91
N TYR A 106 4.17 -10.20 7.21
CA TYR A 106 5.22 -10.82 6.42
C TYR A 106 6.25 -11.57 7.26
N ARG A 107 6.84 -10.91 8.28
CA ARG A 107 7.82 -11.55 9.15
C ARG A 107 7.20 -12.65 10.01
N ARG A 108 5.95 -12.46 10.44
CA ARG A 108 5.22 -13.42 11.29
C ARG A 108 4.89 -14.72 10.56
N PHE A 109 4.41 -14.64 9.32
CA PHE A 109 3.89 -15.80 8.60
C PHE A 109 4.74 -16.20 7.40
N PHE A 110 5.09 -15.26 6.52
CA PHE A 110 5.73 -15.56 5.24
C PHE A 110 7.26 -15.68 5.31
N SER A 111 7.86 -15.31 6.45
CA SER A 111 9.28 -15.57 6.75
C SER A 111 9.48 -16.76 7.69
N ASN A 112 8.39 -17.41 8.12
CA ASN A 112 8.44 -18.59 8.97
C ASN A 112 8.59 -19.85 8.09
N SER A 113 9.75 -20.51 8.18
CA SER A 113 10.07 -21.70 7.39
C SER A 113 9.19 -22.91 7.71
N ASP A 114 8.48 -22.90 8.84
CA ASP A 114 7.65 -24.02 9.27
C ASP A 114 6.24 -24.00 8.65
N LEU A 115 5.82 -22.86 8.10
CA LEU A 115 4.46 -22.67 7.58
C LEU A 115 4.31 -22.97 6.08
N PHE A 116 5.41 -22.88 5.32
CA PHE A 116 5.40 -23.10 3.88
C PHE A 116 6.58 -23.98 3.46
N PRO A 117 6.43 -24.81 2.41
CA PRO A 117 7.49 -25.74 1.99
C PRO A 117 8.82 -25.06 1.62
N ASN A 118 8.76 -23.82 1.11
CA ASN A 118 9.91 -23.01 0.77
C ASN A 118 9.51 -21.53 0.65
N GLN A 119 10.51 -20.65 0.54
CA GLN A 119 10.31 -19.20 0.46
C GLN A 119 9.59 -18.76 -0.83
N VAL A 120 9.75 -19.49 -1.93
CA VAL A 120 9.03 -19.18 -3.19
C VAL A 120 7.53 -19.34 -2.96
N THR A 121 7.10 -20.47 -2.41
CA THR A 121 5.71 -20.72 -2.04
C THR A 121 5.20 -19.68 -1.05
N ALA A 122 5.96 -19.38 0.02
CA ALA A 122 5.58 -18.35 1.00
C ALA A 122 5.35 -16.97 0.34
N ASN A 123 6.21 -16.56 -0.58
CA ASN A 123 6.09 -15.31 -1.32
C ASN A 123 4.86 -15.28 -2.24
N VAL A 124 4.52 -16.41 -2.88
CA VAL A 124 3.29 -16.50 -3.69
C VAL A 124 2.07 -16.44 -2.79
N MET A 125 2.07 -17.10 -1.64
CA MET A 125 0.97 -17.04 -0.67
C MET A 125 0.78 -15.64 -0.08
N ASP A 126 1.86 -14.89 0.15
CA ASP A 126 1.81 -13.45 0.50
C ASP A 126 1.08 -12.63 -0.57
N ARG A 127 1.36 -12.90 -1.85
CA ARG A 127 0.65 -12.24 -2.96
C ARG A 127 -0.81 -12.69 -3.07
N ALA A 128 -1.10 -13.96 -2.83
CA ALA A 128 -2.46 -14.47 -2.83
C ALA A 128 -3.31 -13.86 -1.69
N LEU A 129 -2.73 -13.68 -0.50
CA LEU A 129 -3.41 -13.02 0.61
C LEU A 129 -3.66 -11.53 0.30
N GLN A 130 -2.69 -10.84 -0.33
CA GLN A 130 -2.90 -9.47 -0.81
C GLN A 130 -4.00 -9.39 -1.87
N MET A 131 -4.10 -10.36 -2.78
CA MET A 131 -5.20 -10.45 -3.75
C MET A 131 -6.57 -10.60 -3.07
N CYS A 132 -6.67 -11.31 -1.94
CA CYS A 132 -7.90 -11.37 -1.16
C CYS A 132 -8.32 -9.97 -0.65
N MET A 133 -7.35 -9.18 -0.16
CA MET A 133 -7.62 -7.80 0.25
C MET A 133 -7.95 -6.89 -0.95
N ASP A 134 -7.33 -7.08 -2.12
CA ASP A 134 -7.70 -6.36 -3.33
C ASP A 134 -9.16 -6.67 -3.73
N GLN A 135 -9.62 -7.91 -3.54
CA GLN A 135 -11.01 -8.30 -3.78
C GLN A 135 -11.96 -7.60 -2.81
N GLU A 136 -11.60 -7.50 -1.53
CA GLU A 136 -12.36 -6.74 -0.52
C GLU A 136 -12.43 -5.25 -0.84
N ALA A 137 -11.34 -4.67 -1.36
CA ALA A 137 -11.26 -3.25 -1.74
C ALA A 137 -11.95 -2.93 -3.08
N ASN A 138 -12.22 -3.94 -3.92
CA ASN A 138 -12.77 -3.75 -5.27
C ASN A 138 -14.08 -2.95 -5.36
N PRO A 139 -15.03 -3.03 -4.41
CA PRO A 139 -16.23 -2.18 -4.42
C PRO A 139 -15.94 -0.67 -4.42
N TYR A 140 -14.74 -0.24 -3.98
CA TYR A 140 -14.32 1.17 -3.95
C TYR A 140 -13.53 1.60 -5.19
N ALA A 141 -13.36 0.72 -6.17
CA ALA A 141 -12.53 0.99 -7.35
C ALA A 141 -13.09 2.13 -8.21
N GLU A 142 -14.41 2.22 -8.35
CA GLU A 142 -15.07 3.28 -9.13
C GLU A 142 -14.91 4.65 -8.47
N GLU A 143 -15.20 4.75 -7.17
CA GLU A 143 -14.97 5.97 -6.37
C GLU A 143 -13.51 6.41 -6.43
N THR A 144 -12.58 5.46 -6.26
CA THR A 144 -11.14 5.73 -6.36
C THR A 144 -10.77 6.25 -7.76
N LEU A 145 -11.32 5.67 -8.82
CA LEU A 145 -11.05 6.11 -10.19
C LEU A 145 -11.49 7.56 -10.42
N THR A 146 -12.66 7.95 -9.91
CA THR A 146 -13.14 9.33 -9.95
C THR A 146 -12.25 10.28 -9.17
N LEU A 147 -11.84 9.91 -7.95
CA LEU A 147 -10.97 10.75 -7.12
C LEU A 147 -9.56 10.93 -7.69
N LEU A 148 -9.08 10.00 -8.51
CA LEU A 148 -7.80 10.13 -9.21
C LEU A 148 -7.84 11.13 -10.38
N GLU A 149 -9.00 11.67 -10.75
CA GLU A 149 -9.06 12.71 -11.78
C GLU A 149 -8.45 14.02 -11.26
N ASN A 150 -7.40 14.51 -11.93
CA ASN A 150 -6.70 15.74 -11.56
C ASN A 150 -6.12 15.75 -10.14
N SER A 151 -5.94 14.59 -9.50
CA SER A 151 -5.46 14.45 -8.13
C SER A 151 -4.01 14.89 -7.91
N GLU A 152 -3.24 15.10 -8.98
CA GLU A 152 -1.87 15.61 -8.96
C GLU A 152 -1.78 17.14 -8.83
N LYS A 153 -2.90 17.84 -9.06
CA LYS A 153 -2.91 19.31 -9.11
C LYS A 153 -2.62 19.93 -7.75
N ASP A 154 -1.88 21.03 -7.81
CA ASP A 154 -1.53 21.89 -6.68
C ASP A 154 -0.74 21.20 -5.56
N ILE A 155 -0.19 20.00 -5.83
CA ILE A 155 0.77 19.33 -4.97
C ILE A 155 2.16 19.90 -5.22
N ASP A 156 2.83 20.29 -4.14
CA ASP A 156 4.19 20.82 -4.15
C ASP A 156 5.09 20.04 -3.20
N ILE A 157 5.82 19.07 -3.75
CA ILE A 157 6.77 18.23 -3.02
C ILE A 157 8.13 18.16 -3.75
N PRO A 158 9.26 18.18 -3.03
CA PRO A 158 10.58 18.23 -3.66
C PRO A 158 11.17 16.85 -4.00
N PHE A 159 10.59 15.75 -3.48
CA PHE A 159 11.18 14.41 -3.56
C PHE A 159 10.56 13.52 -4.65
N ILE A 160 9.47 13.96 -5.30
CA ILE A 160 8.91 13.32 -6.50
C ILE A 160 8.67 14.42 -7.55
N PRO A 161 9.22 14.29 -8.77
CA PRO A 161 8.94 15.25 -9.85
C PRO A 161 7.46 15.29 -10.23
N LYS A 162 6.94 16.48 -10.57
CA LYS A 162 5.53 16.67 -10.98
C LYS A 162 5.12 15.77 -12.15
N GLU A 163 5.96 15.68 -13.18
CA GLU A 163 5.75 14.79 -14.34
C GLU A 163 5.65 13.32 -13.93
N SER A 164 6.38 12.91 -12.88
CA SER A 164 6.28 11.55 -12.35
C SER A 164 4.94 11.34 -11.65
N LEU A 165 4.44 12.30 -10.87
CA LEU A 165 3.12 12.21 -10.23
C LEU A 165 2.00 12.14 -11.28
N GLU A 166 2.08 12.93 -12.34
CA GLU A 166 1.14 12.86 -13.48
C GLU A 166 1.14 11.46 -14.11
N THR A 167 2.32 10.95 -14.44
CA THR A 167 2.46 9.60 -15.01
C THR A 167 1.96 8.51 -14.04
N TRP A 168 2.19 8.69 -12.74
CA TRP A 168 1.71 7.77 -11.71
C TRP A 168 0.20 7.77 -11.60
N ARG A 169 -0.43 8.96 -11.59
CA ARG A 169 -1.88 9.11 -11.60
C ARG A 169 -2.50 8.39 -12.79
N GLU A 170 -1.97 8.58 -13.99
CA GLU A 170 -2.44 7.89 -15.21
C GLU A 170 -2.29 6.37 -15.10
N TRP A 171 -1.15 5.90 -14.58
CA TRP A 171 -0.92 4.47 -14.32
C TRP A 171 -1.94 3.90 -13.33
N MET A 172 -2.24 4.65 -12.27
CA MET A 172 -3.25 4.29 -11.27
C MET A 172 -4.67 4.26 -11.85
N GLN A 173 -5.05 5.25 -12.66
CA GLN A 173 -6.33 5.23 -13.37
C GLN A 173 -6.45 4.01 -14.29
N ASN A 174 -5.40 3.69 -15.05
CA ASN A 174 -5.39 2.48 -15.90
C ASN A 174 -5.45 1.18 -15.08
N ARG A 175 -4.87 1.17 -13.88
CA ARG A 175 -4.96 0.02 -12.97
C ARG A 175 -6.40 -0.19 -12.48
N PHE A 176 -7.05 0.86 -11.99
CA PHE A 176 -8.41 0.75 -11.44
C PHE A 176 -9.48 0.50 -12.51
N SER A 177 -9.30 1.03 -13.72
CA SER A 177 -10.26 0.81 -14.82
C SER A 177 -10.36 -0.65 -15.29
N ARG A 178 -9.35 -1.48 -15.00
CA ARG A 178 -9.35 -2.92 -15.32
C ARG A 178 -10.12 -3.77 -14.29
N GLY A 179 -10.41 -3.22 -13.12
CA GLY A 179 -11.03 -3.94 -12.01
C GLY A 179 -10.17 -5.07 -11.42
N PHE A 180 -10.79 -5.86 -10.54
CA PHE A 180 -10.17 -7.03 -9.93
C PHE A 180 -10.18 -8.26 -10.86
N SER A 181 -9.06 -8.98 -10.89
CA SER A 181 -8.97 -10.32 -11.49
C SER A 181 -7.88 -11.14 -10.79
N TRP A 182 -8.19 -12.40 -10.50
CA TRP A 182 -7.24 -13.37 -9.93
C TRP A 182 -6.05 -13.69 -10.85
N ASP A 183 -6.20 -13.52 -12.17
CA ASP A 183 -5.12 -13.76 -13.15
C ASP A 183 -3.88 -12.90 -12.89
N ARG A 184 -4.05 -11.78 -12.17
CA ARG A 184 -2.97 -10.89 -11.75
C ARG A 184 -1.95 -11.57 -10.84
N LEU A 185 -2.34 -12.64 -10.14
CA LEU A 185 -1.45 -13.38 -9.25
C LEU A 185 -0.22 -13.92 -9.99
N ASN A 186 -0.37 -14.41 -11.22
CA ASN A 186 0.76 -14.91 -12.03
C ASN A 186 1.81 -13.81 -12.27
N PHE A 187 1.37 -12.61 -12.65
CA PHE A 187 2.25 -11.48 -12.85
C PHE A 187 2.90 -11.00 -11.54
N MET A 188 2.14 -11.01 -10.43
CA MET A 188 2.63 -10.57 -9.14
C MET A 188 3.62 -11.55 -8.49
N ALA A 189 3.42 -12.84 -8.69
CA ALA A 189 4.25 -13.91 -8.14
C ALA A 189 5.70 -13.81 -8.62
N GLN A 190 5.92 -13.42 -9.88
CA GLN A 190 7.25 -13.33 -10.49
C GLN A 190 8.05 -12.10 -10.02
N ARG A 191 7.39 -11.00 -9.65
CA ARG A 191 8.06 -9.70 -9.35
C ARG A 191 8.94 -9.72 -8.09
N ARG A 192 8.78 -10.70 -7.20
CA ARG A 192 9.55 -10.81 -5.94
C ARG A 192 10.66 -11.86 -6.00
N GLN A 193 10.86 -12.51 -7.13
CA GLN A 193 11.77 -13.63 -7.27
C GLN A 193 13.04 -13.20 -7.99
N ASP A 194 14.14 -13.88 -7.66
CA ASP A 194 15.30 -13.91 -8.56
C ASP A 194 14.94 -14.61 -9.87
N ASP A 195 15.78 -14.42 -10.89
CA ASP A 195 15.50 -14.95 -12.23
C ASP A 195 15.34 -16.47 -12.25
N ASP A 196 16.09 -17.18 -11.40
CA ASP A 196 16.06 -18.64 -11.28
C ASP A 196 14.75 -19.16 -10.66
N SER A 197 14.12 -18.38 -9.77
CA SER A 197 12.89 -18.78 -9.07
C SER A 197 11.60 -18.31 -9.76
N LYS A 198 11.67 -17.51 -10.83
CA LYS A 198 10.47 -17.00 -11.54
C LYS A 198 9.58 -18.11 -12.07
N VAL A 199 10.17 -19.13 -12.71
CA VAL A 199 9.43 -20.27 -13.28
C VAL A 199 8.73 -21.06 -12.17
N SER A 200 9.40 -21.26 -11.03
CA SER A 200 8.82 -21.94 -9.88
C SER A 200 7.64 -21.14 -9.31
N ALA A 201 7.79 -19.82 -9.15
CA ALA A 201 6.72 -18.96 -8.64
C ALA A 201 5.50 -18.92 -9.57
N GLU A 202 5.71 -18.87 -10.89
CA GLU A 202 4.62 -18.95 -11.87
C GLU A 202 3.89 -20.29 -11.79
N SER A 203 4.61 -21.41 -11.64
CA SER A 203 4.00 -22.73 -11.45
C SER A 203 3.15 -22.78 -10.19
N VAL A 204 3.67 -22.28 -9.06
CA VAL A 204 2.93 -22.26 -7.79
C VAL A 204 1.68 -21.38 -7.90
N ALA A 205 1.79 -20.20 -8.52
CA ALA A 205 0.65 -19.31 -8.74
C ALA A 205 -0.40 -19.96 -9.65
N THR A 206 0.02 -20.62 -10.72
CA THR A 206 -0.87 -21.33 -11.65
C THR A 206 -1.60 -22.48 -10.94
N GLU A 207 -0.89 -23.29 -10.16
CA GLU A 207 -1.50 -24.36 -9.36
C GLU A 207 -2.52 -23.81 -8.35
N PHE A 208 -2.17 -22.71 -7.67
CA PHE A 208 -3.06 -22.02 -6.75
C PHE A 208 -4.36 -21.60 -7.46
N LEU A 209 -4.26 -20.95 -8.62
CA LEU A 209 -5.39 -20.45 -9.41
C LEU A 209 -6.27 -21.59 -9.94
N ASN A 210 -5.67 -22.66 -10.47
CA ASN A 210 -6.38 -23.81 -11.01
C ASN A 210 -7.17 -24.58 -9.94
N SER A 211 -6.82 -24.42 -8.67
CA SER A 211 -7.44 -25.11 -7.54
C SER A 211 -8.32 -24.19 -6.68
N LEU A 212 -8.73 -23.04 -7.19
CA LEU A 212 -9.71 -22.18 -6.50
C LEU A 212 -11.10 -22.87 -6.45
N PRO A 213 -11.83 -22.80 -5.32
CA PRO A 213 -11.54 -22.06 -4.09
C PRO A 213 -10.70 -22.83 -3.05
N ASP A 214 -10.38 -24.11 -3.26
CA ASP A 214 -9.70 -24.96 -2.27
C ASP A 214 -8.33 -24.40 -1.85
N SER A 215 -7.60 -23.76 -2.75
CA SER A 215 -6.35 -23.07 -2.43
C SER A 215 -6.52 -21.96 -1.38
N LEU A 216 -7.65 -21.23 -1.40
CA LEU A 216 -7.96 -20.23 -0.39
C LEU A 216 -8.26 -20.88 0.96
N ASN A 217 -9.03 -21.97 0.96
CA ASN A 217 -9.31 -22.72 2.19
C ASN A 217 -8.01 -23.23 2.85
N LYS A 218 -7.06 -23.72 2.05
CA LYS A 218 -5.74 -24.13 2.53
C LYS A 218 -4.92 -22.95 3.08
N LEU A 219 -4.94 -21.81 2.38
CA LEU A 219 -4.27 -20.60 2.86
C LEU A 219 -4.86 -20.12 4.18
N TYR A 220 -6.19 -20.08 4.31
CA TYR A 220 -6.89 -19.66 5.52
C TYR A 220 -6.77 -20.65 6.68
N ALA A 221 -6.49 -21.92 6.41
CA ALA A 221 -6.14 -22.87 7.46
C ALA A 221 -4.77 -22.58 8.09
N ILE A 222 -3.85 -21.94 7.35
CA ILE A 222 -2.52 -21.54 7.84
C ILE A 222 -2.56 -20.13 8.43
N ILE A 223 -3.21 -19.20 7.72
CA ILE A 223 -3.35 -17.79 8.10
C ILE A 223 -4.85 -17.45 8.04
N PRO A 224 -5.59 -17.66 9.13
CA PRO A 224 -7.01 -17.34 9.13
C PRO A 224 -7.24 -15.84 8.91
N TRP A 225 -8.43 -15.50 8.43
CA TRP A 225 -8.76 -14.13 8.03
C TRP A 225 -8.78 -13.15 9.21
N ASP A 226 -8.98 -13.65 10.43
CA ASP A 226 -8.89 -12.86 11.66
C ASP A 226 -7.54 -12.13 11.80
N HIS A 227 -6.43 -12.71 11.36
CA HIS A 227 -5.13 -12.03 11.36
C HIS A 227 -5.05 -10.89 10.34
N VAL A 228 -5.78 -10.99 9.22
CA VAL A 228 -5.91 -9.87 8.27
C VAL A 228 -6.75 -8.76 8.89
N GLU A 229 -7.86 -9.09 9.54
CA GLU A 229 -8.69 -8.12 10.26
C GLU A 229 -7.93 -7.44 11.41
N GLU A 230 -7.16 -8.19 12.19
CA GLU A 230 -6.27 -7.67 13.24
C GLU A 230 -5.26 -6.68 12.65
N TYR A 231 -4.62 -7.04 11.53
CA TYR A 231 -3.70 -6.18 10.81
C TYR A 231 -4.39 -4.89 10.33
N GLN A 232 -5.57 -5.01 9.75
CA GLN A 232 -6.33 -3.90 9.21
C GLN A 232 -6.75 -2.91 10.31
N ASN A 233 -7.30 -3.43 11.43
CA ASN A 233 -7.70 -2.64 12.58
C ASN A 233 -6.50 -1.94 13.23
N PHE A 234 -5.41 -2.67 13.45
CA PHE A 234 -4.19 -2.09 14.04
C PHE A 234 -3.61 -0.99 13.14
N THR A 235 -3.60 -1.20 11.82
CA THR A 235 -3.16 -0.19 10.84
C THR A 235 -3.99 1.07 10.90
N MET A 236 -5.31 0.95 11.01
CA MET A 236 -6.22 2.09 11.10
C MET A 236 -5.96 2.90 12.38
N GLU A 237 -5.87 2.23 13.54
CA GLU A 237 -5.63 2.90 14.82
C GLU A 237 -4.27 3.62 14.87
N GLU A 238 -3.20 2.96 14.41
CA GLU A 238 -1.87 3.57 14.39
C GLU A 238 -1.78 4.71 13.38
N SER A 239 -2.42 4.57 12.21
CA SER A 239 -2.49 5.65 11.21
C SER A 239 -3.17 6.87 11.80
N LYS A 240 -4.35 6.70 12.45
CA LYS A 240 -5.05 7.78 13.14
C LYS A 240 -4.18 8.43 14.20
N ARG A 241 -3.58 7.64 15.09
CA ARG A 241 -2.74 8.15 16.19
C ARG A 241 -1.60 9.01 15.65
N ILE A 242 -0.81 8.47 14.71
CA ILE A 242 0.37 9.14 14.16
C ILE A 242 -0.05 10.39 13.36
N ILE A 243 -1.06 10.29 12.49
CA ILE A 243 -1.48 11.45 11.68
C ILE A 243 -2.03 12.58 12.55
N LYS A 244 -2.78 12.26 13.60
CA LYS A 244 -3.25 13.25 14.58
C LYS A 244 -2.11 13.98 15.28
N GLU A 245 -1.03 13.28 15.64
CA GLU A 245 0.18 13.91 16.20
C GLU A 245 0.79 14.95 15.25
N TYR A 246 0.80 14.70 13.94
CA TYR A 246 1.36 15.63 12.94
C TYR A 246 0.39 16.75 12.52
N LEU A 247 -0.92 16.50 12.59
CA LEU A 247 -1.95 17.50 12.30
C LEU A 247 -2.32 18.36 13.52
N GLU A 248 -1.84 17.99 14.70
CA GLU A 248 -2.13 18.61 16.01
C GLU A 248 -3.64 18.61 16.35
N ILE A 249 -4.34 17.48 16.12
CA ILE A 249 -5.80 17.30 16.35
C ILE A 249 -6.15 16.06 17.18
#